data_AF-A0A202DTS3-F1
#
_entry.id   AF-A0A202DTS3-F1
#
_cell.length_a   1.000
_cell.length_b   1.000
_cell.length_c   1.000
_cell.angle_alpha   90.00
_cell.angle_beta   90.00
_cell.angle_gamma   90.00
#
_symmetry.space_group_name_H-M   'P 1'
#
loop_
_entity.id
_entity.type
_entity.pdbx_description
1 polymer ?
#
loop_
_entity_poly.entity_id
_entity_poly.type
_entity_poly.pdbx_seq_one_letter_code
_entity_poly.pdbx_strand_id
1 'polypeptide(L)'
;MSNEEKAYIAGFLDGDGSIIAQLVTRKDYKLGYQIRVSLVFYQKTIHQDHLLWLKKRLGFGYIRARRDGMTEYTIVGLGEVKYVLSLLYPYLRLKKELARNVLRIIEKHPSQREMTKAQLVGLARLVDKTARFNYSKKRTVTSAKVITFFERHKVLVPVETDSTKKPLVDEIGSATSGL
;
A
#
# COMPACT_ATOMS: atom_id res chain seq x y z
N MET A 1 20.10 16.26 12.15
CA MET A 1 20.58 16.19 10.76
C MET A 1 20.63 17.60 10.19
N SER A 2 21.81 18.05 9.73
CA SER A 2 21.98 19.39 9.15
C SER A 2 21.35 19.48 7.75
N ASN A 3 21.30 20.68 7.16
CA ASN A 3 20.73 20.85 5.82
C ASN A 3 21.63 20.25 4.73
N GLU A 4 22.94 20.29 4.92
CA GLU A 4 23.93 19.67 4.04
C GLU A 4 23.78 18.15 4.05
N GLU A 5 23.57 17.55 5.23
CA GLU A 5 23.36 16.11 5.36
C GLU A 5 22.03 15.69 4.72
N LYS A 6 20.94 16.47 4.88
CA LYS A 6 19.67 16.23 4.17
C LYS A 6 19.84 16.36 2.66
N ALA A 7 20.55 17.37 2.19
CA ALA A 7 20.79 17.61 0.77
C ALA A 7 21.62 16.48 0.14
N TYR A 8 22.65 16.02 0.84
CA TYR A 8 23.46 14.86 0.42
C TYR A 8 22.59 13.60 0.31
N ILE A 9 21.81 13.27 1.34
CA ILE A 9 20.95 12.08 1.34
C ILE A 9 19.87 12.18 0.26
N ALA A 10 19.31 13.37 0.02
CA ALA A 10 18.34 13.61 -1.05
C ALA A 10 18.98 13.42 -2.45
N GLY A 11 20.20 13.93 -2.65
CA GLY A 11 20.97 13.69 -3.87
C GLY A 11 21.27 12.22 -4.09
N PHE A 12 21.63 11.49 -3.02
CA PHE A 12 21.84 10.05 -3.06
C PHE A 12 20.55 9.29 -3.37
N LEU A 13 19.41 9.71 -2.80
CA LEU A 13 18.09 9.17 -3.13
C LEU A 13 17.73 9.41 -4.61
N ASP A 14 18.06 10.57 -5.16
CA ASP A 14 17.82 10.92 -6.56
C ASP A 14 18.66 10.07 -7.54
N GLY A 15 19.92 9.82 -7.20
CA GLY A 15 20.85 8.99 -7.98
C GLY A 15 20.61 7.49 -7.81
N ASP A 16 21.08 6.93 -6.70
CA ASP A 16 21.11 5.47 -6.42
C ASP A 16 19.94 5.01 -5.54
N GLY A 17 18.85 5.77 -5.51
CA GLY A 17 17.67 5.45 -4.73
C GLY A 17 16.40 5.23 -5.54
N SER A 18 15.36 4.79 -4.85
CA SER A 18 14.03 4.57 -5.41
C SER A 18 12.94 4.91 -4.39
N ILE A 19 11.92 5.63 -4.87
CA ILE A 19 10.68 5.87 -4.14
C ILE A 19 9.62 4.97 -4.79
N ILE A 20 9.01 4.09 -4.00
CA ILE A 20 8.11 3.06 -4.51
C ILE A 20 6.77 3.18 -3.79
N ALA A 21 5.69 3.26 -4.57
CA ALA A 21 4.34 2.97 -4.11
C ALA A 21 3.80 1.80 -4.94
N GLN A 22 3.23 0.79 -4.28
CA GLN A 22 2.76 -0.42 -4.95
C GLN A 22 1.55 -1.03 -4.27
N LEU A 23 0.77 -1.78 -5.04
CA LEU A 23 -0.33 -2.61 -4.56
C LEU A 23 0.23 -4.01 -4.28
N VAL A 24 0.00 -4.51 -3.08
CA VAL A 24 0.42 -5.85 -2.64
C VAL A 24 -0.83 -6.66 -2.29
N THR A 25 -0.92 -7.89 -2.78
CA THR A 25 -1.99 -8.81 -2.42
C THR A 25 -1.84 -9.29 -0.99
N ARG A 26 -2.93 -9.33 -0.24
CA ARG A 26 -2.97 -9.70 1.18
C ARG A 26 -4.21 -10.55 1.44
N LYS A 27 -4.00 -11.85 1.64
CA LYS A 27 -5.09 -12.80 1.93
C LYS A 27 -5.73 -12.54 3.29
N ASP A 28 -4.95 -11.99 4.21
CA ASP A 28 -5.31 -11.61 5.57
C ASP A 28 -6.12 -10.32 5.65
N TYR A 29 -6.31 -9.59 4.53
CA TYR A 29 -6.98 -8.29 4.53
C TYR A 29 -8.39 -8.42 3.95
N LYS A 30 -9.38 -7.79 4.59
CA LYS A 30 -10.79 -7.74 4.14
C LYS A 30 -10.95 -7.33 2.67
N LEU A 31 -10.11 -6.41 2.20
CA LEU A 31 -10.15 -5.91 0.82
C LEU A 31 -9.13 -6.58 -0.12
N GLY A 32 -8.42 -7.62 0.33
CA GLY A 32 -7.49 -8.41 -0.48
C GLY A 32 -6.18 -7.72 -0.87
N TYR A 33 -6.04 -6.42 -0.59
CA TYR A 33 -4.90 -5.60 -1.01
C TYR A 33 -4.45 -4.62 0.07
N GLN A 34 -3.15 -4.31 0.03
CA GLN A 34 -2.50 -3.27 0.80
C GLN A 34 -1.76 -2.33 -0.14
N ILE A 35 -1.77 -1.03 0.17
CA ILE A 35 -0.84 -0.08 -0.44
C ILE A 35 0.43 -0.07 0.38
N ARG A 36 1.54 -0.45 -0.25
CA ARG A 36 2.87 -0.41 0.36
C ARG A 36 3.66 0.74 -0.25
N VAL A 37 4.23 1.56 0.61
CA VAL A 37 5.21 2.58 0.25
C VAL A 37 6.58 2.20 0.80
N SER A 38 7.63 2.48 0.05
CA SER A 38 9.01 2.27 0.49
C SER A 38 9.99 3.25 -0.14
N LEU A 39 11.05 3.55 0.60
CA LEU A 39 12.27 4.17 0.10
C LEU A 39 13.36 3.11 0.07
N VAL A 40 14.11 3.04 -1.02
CA VAL A 40 15.22 2.10 -1.17
C VAL A 40 16.45 2.85 -1.62
N PHE A 41 17.58 2.59 -0.98
CA PHE A 41 18.90 3.05 -1.39
C PHE A 41 19.73 1.83 -1.77
N TYR A 42 20.39 1.88 -2.92
CA TYR A 42 21.19 0.78 -3.44
C TYR A 42 22.68 1.14 -3.41
N GLN A 43 23.51 0.16 -3.18
CA GLN A 43 24.96 0.29 -3.34
C GLN A 43 25.61 -1.07 -3.55
N LYS A 44 26.77 -1.14 -4.22
CA LYS A 44 27.57 -2.37 -4.24
C LYS A 44 27.90 -2.81 -2.81
N THR A 45 27.90 -4.11 -2.55
CA THR A 45 28.13 -4.67 -1.21
C THR A 45 29.47 -4.25 -0.61
N ILE A 46 30.49 -4.03 -1.43
CA ILE A 46 31.80 -3.50 -0.99
C ILE A 46 31.73 -2.11 -0.33
N HIS A 47 30.65 -1.37 -0.54
CA HIS A 47 30.42 -0.04 0.06
C HIS A 47 29.18 -0.03 0.97
N GLN A 48 28.80 -1.19 1.54
CA GLN A 48 27.64 -1.31 2.43
C GLN A 48 27.70 -0.40 3.67
N ASP A 49 28.90 0.00 4.10
CA ASP A 49 29.09 0.89 5.25
C ASP A 49 28.39 2.24 5.05
N HIS A 50 28.28 2.70 3.80
CA HIS A 50 27.52 3.91 3.48
C HIS A 50 26.02 3.72 3.77
N LEU A 51 25.47 2.54 3.46
CA LEU A 51 24.07 2.22 3.76
C LEU A 51 23.83 2.06 5.27
N LEU A 52 24.81 1.54 6.01
CA LEU A 52 24.78 1.50 7.48
C LEU A 52 24.78 2.91 8.08
N TRP A 53 25.60 3.82 7.53
CA TRP A 53 25.57 5.24 7.90
C TRP A 53 24.20 5.86 7.64
N LEU A 54 23.62 5.66 6.45
CA LEU A 54 22.27 6.14 6.13
C LEU A 54 21.23 5.62 7.12
N LYS A 55 21.29 4.32 7.47
CA LYS A 55 20.39 3.73 8.44
C LYS A 55 20.54 4.35 9.83
N LYS A 56 21.77 4.60 10.29
CA LYS A 56 22.03 5.29 11.57
C LYS A 56 21.47 6.71 11.56
N ARG A 57 21.57 7.43 10.43
CA ARG A 57 21.07 8.80 10.30
C ARG A 57 19.55 8.89 10.22
N LEU A 58 18.90 7.97 9.50
CA LEU A 58 17.46 8.01 9.26
C LEU A 58 16.64 7.24 10.30
N GLY A 59 17.23 6.27 11.01
CA GLY A 59 16.61 5.60 12.17
C GLY A 59 15.55 4.54 11.85
N PHE A 60 15.23 4.30 10.58
CA PHE A 60 14.17 3.36 10.17
C PHE A 60 14.71 2.18 9.35
N GLY A 61 13.81 1.27 8.97
CA GLY A 61 14.07 0.27 7.94
C GLY A 61 15.12 -0.79 8.27
N TYR A 62 15.56 -1.52 7.25
CA TYR A 62 16.51 -2.63 7.34
C TYR A 62 17.47 -2.63 6.16
N ILE A 63 18.62 -3.30 6.34
CA ILE A 63 19.61 -3.51 5.28
C ILE A 63 19.58 -4.98 4.86
N ARG A 64 19.72 -5.23 3.57
CA ARG A 64 19.75 -6.58 3.00
C ARG A 64 20.82 -6.68 1.91
N ALA A 65 21.74 -7.61 2.07
CA ALA A 65 22.62 -8.04 0.98
C ALA A 65 21.86 -8.95 0.01
N ARG A 66 22.08 -8.74 -1.29
CA ARG A 66 21.51 -9.55 -2.38
C ARG A 66 22.58 -10.47 -2.94
N ARG A 67 22.13 -11.52 -3.62
CA ARG A 67 23.01 -12.55 -4.23
C ARG A 67 23.81 -12.04 -5.43
N ASP A 68 23.48 -10.86 -5.96
CA ASP A 68 24.12 -10.25 -7.14
C ASP A 68 25.21 -9.22 -6.78
N GLY A 69 25.69 -9.23 -5.54
CA GLY A 69 26.75 -8.30 -5.10
C GLY A 69 26.27 -6.88 -4.81
N MET A 70 24.96 -6.66 -4.75
CA MET A 70 24.34 -5.41 -4.33
C MET A 70 23.81 -5.51 -2.90
N THR A 71 23.84 -4.41 -2.16
CA THR A 71 23.18 -4.24 -0.88
C THR A 71 22.14 -3.14 -1.00
N GLU A 72 21.02 -3.31 -0.31
CA GLU A 72 19.95 -2.31 -0.27
C GLU A 72 19.60 -1.92 1.17
N TYR A 73 19.41 -0.63 1.39
CA TYR A 73 18.78 -0.10 2.60
C TYR A 73 17.34 0.27 2.29
N THR A 74 16.39 -0.40 2.93
CA THR A 74 14.96 -0.28 2.65
C THR A 74 14.20 0.24 3.87
N ILE A 75 13.43 1.31 3.68
CA ILE A 75 12.47 1.86 4.63
C ILE A 75 11.08 1.57 4.10
N VAL A 76 10.23 0.88 4.88
CA VAL A 76 8.87 0.51 4.51
C VAL A 76 7.91 0.99 5.58
N GLY A 77 6.76 1.52 5.16
CA GLY A 77 5.69 1.93 6.08
C GLY A 77 5.24 3.35 5.81
N LEU A 78 3.93 3.62 5.98
CA LEU A 78 3.34 4.92 5.66
C LEU A 78 3.94 6.03 6.54
N GLY A 79 4.12 5.77 7.83
CA GLY A 79 4.64 6.76 8.79
C GLY A 79 6.13 7.07 8.57
N GLU A 80 6.95 6.02 8.50
CA GLU A 80 8.40 6.12 8.33
C GLU A 80 8.76 6.75 6.99
N VAL A 81 8.10 6.34 5.90
CA VAL A 81 8.31 6.93 4.58
C VAL A 81 7.83 8.37 4.56
N LYS A 82 6.69 8.71 5.17
CA LYS A 82 6.24 10.11 5.25
C LYS A 82 7.28 10.97 5.94
N TYR A 83 7.77 10.52 7.10
CA TYR A 83 8.78 11.26 7.87
C TYR A 83 10.03 11.53 7.04
N VAL A 84 10.65 10.47 6.49
CA VAL A 84 11.90 10.60 5.73
C VAL A 84 11.68 11.39 4.45
N LEU A 85 10.59 11.14 3.74
CA LEU A 85 10.34 11.81 2.47
C LEU A 85 10.04 13.30 2.67
N SER A 86 9.29 13.69 3.71
CA SER A 86 9.09 15.10 4.08
C SER A 86 10.40 15.77 4.48
N LEU A 87 11.29 15.07 5.18
CA LEU A 87 12.62 15.57 5.58
C LEU A 87 13.50 15.89 4.35
N LEU A 88 13.48 15.03 3.33
CA LEU A 88 14.33 15.13 2.14
C LEU A 88 13.69 15.95 1.00
N TYR A 89 12.35 16.07 0.99
CA TYR A 89 11.57 16.68 -0.10
C TYR A 89 12.06 18.06 -0.59
N PRO A 90 12.46 19.00 0.28
CA PRO A 90 12.94 20.31 -0.17
C PRO A 90 14.17 20.20 -1.09
N TYR A 91 15.02 19.19 -0.88
CA TYR A 91 16.31 19.02 -1.54
C TYR A 91 16.26 18.08 -2.75
N LEU A 92 15.17 17.31 -2.93
CA LEU A 92 14.98 16.47 -4.11
C LEU A 92 14.87 17.32 -5.38
N ARG A 93 15.41 16.78 -6.48
CA ARG A 93 15.33 17.31 -7.84
C ARG A 93 14.67 16.32 -8.78
N LEU A 94 15.33 15.17 -9.04
CA LEU A 94 14.88 14.21 -10.06
C LEU A 94 13.58 13.51 -9.65
N LYS A 95 13.49 13.07 -8.39
CA LYS A 95 12.34 12.33 -7.89
C LYS A 95 11.34 13.20 -7.13
N LYS A 96 11.45 14.53 -7.20
CA LYS A 96 10.60 15.47 -6.43
C LYS A 96 9.12 15.31 -6.75
N GLU A 97 8.76 15.14 -8.02
CA GLU A 97 7.36 14.96 -8.41
C GLU A 97 6.78 13.63 -7.93
N LEU A 98 7.57 12.56 -8.04
CA LEU A 98 7.23 11.24 -7.50
C LEU A 98 7.05 11.30 -5.98
N ALA A 99 7.97 11.98 -5.27
CA ALA A 99 7.89 12.17 -3.82
C ALA A 99 6.58 12.86 -3.40
N ARG A 100 6.22 13.96 -4.08
CA ARG A 100 4.94 14.65 -3.86
C ARG A 100 3.74 13.74 -4.06
N ASN A 101 3.75 12.92 -5.12
CA ASN A 101 2.66 11.98 -5.40
C ASN A 101 2.54 10.90 -4.31
N VAL A 102 3.68 10.39 -3.80
CA VAL A 102 3.69 9.41 -2.71
C VAL A 102 3.24 10.03 -1.39
N LEU A 103 3.69 11.25 -1.05
CA LEU A 103 3.18 11.98 0.12
C LEU A 103 1.67 12.16 0.06
N ARG A 104 1.12 12.53 -1.11
CA ARG A 104 -0.33 12.63 -1.32
C ARG A 104 -1.06 11.30 -1.16
N ILE A 105 -0.47 10.18 -1.58
CA ILE A 105 -1.03 8.84 -1.34
C ILE A 105 -1.10 8.57 0.16
N ILE A 106 -0.02 8.86 0.88
CA ILE A 106 0.06 8.63 2.33
C ILE A 106 -0.96 9.50 3.09
N GLU A 107 -1.07 10.79 2.76
CA GLU A 107 -2.03 11.72 3.38
C GLU A 107 -3.48 11.31 3.18
N LYS A 108 -3.81 10.77 2.00
CA LYS A 108 -5.15 10.28 1.68
C LYS A 108 -5.44 8.87 2.18
N HIS A 109 -4.43 8.17 2.70
CA HIS A 109 -4.58 6.79 3.15
C HIS A 109 -5.27 6.77 4.52
N PRO A 110 -6.52 6.29 4.65
CA PRO A 110 -7.16 6.14 5.96
C PRO A 110 -6.47 5.04 6.77
N SER A 111 -6.88 4.81 8.01
CA SER A 111 -6.43 3.60 8.70
C SER A 111 -6.82 2.36 7.88
N GLN A 112 -5.98 1.33 7.90
CA GLN A 112 -6.23 0.12 7.10
C GLN A 112 -7.56 -0.56 7.46
N ARG A 113 -8.02 -0.42 8.72
CA ARG A 113 -9.28 -0.98 9.22
C ARG A 113 -10.51 -0.22 8.71
N GLU A 114 -10.37 1.08 8.46
CA GLU A 114 -11.46 1.94 7.98
C GLU A 114 -11.48 2.09 6.45
N MET A 115 -10.50 1.51 5.76
CA MET A 115 -10.40 1.56 4.31
C MET A 115 -11.66 0.97 3.65
N THR A 116 -12.32 1.77 2.82
CA THR A 116 -13.44 1.33 1.97
C THR A 116 -12.96 0.86 0.59
N LYS A 117 -13.81 0.10 -0.13
CA LYS A 117 -13.55 -0.30 -1.53
C LYS A 117 -13.29 0.91 -2.43
N ALA A 118 -14.10 1.96 -2.30
CA ALA A 118 -13.99 3.17 -3.11
C ALA A 118 -12.67 3.93 -2.86
N GLN A 119 -12.29 4.08 -1.58
CA GLN A 119 -11.01 4.69 -1.20
C GLN A 119 -9.83 3.87 -1.73
N LEU A 120 -9.86 2.54 -1.58
CA LEU A 120 -8.79 1.68 -2.09
C LEU A 120 -8.66 1.77 -3.62
N VAL A 121 -9.76 1.79 -4.37
CA VAL A 121 -9.71 2.01 -5.84
C VAL A 121 -9.13 3.39 -6.17
N GLY A 122 -9.56 4.44 -5.46
CA GLY A 122 -9.05 5.79 -5.65
C GLY A 122 -7.54 5.88 -5.41
N LEU A 123 -7.05 5.32 -4.31
CA LEU A 123 -5.63 5.27 -3.98
C LEU A 123 -4.85 4.36 -4.94
N ALA A 124 -5.41 3.22 -5.37
CA ALA A 124 -4.81 2.33 -6.36
C ALA A 124 -4.56 3.04 -7.69
N ARG A 125 -5.49 3.90 -8.13
CA ARG A 125 -5.31 4.75 -9.32
C ARG A 125 -4.19 5.77 -9.14
N LEU A 126 -4.00 6.32 -7.94
CA LEU A 126 -2.86 7.20 -7.64
C LEU A 126 -1.53 6.42 -7.68
N VAL A 127 -1.51 5.19 -7.14
CA VAL A 127 -0.36 4.29 -7.24
C VAL A 127 -0.04 3.99 -8.72
N ASP A 128 -1.04 3.74 -9.56
CA ASP A 128 -0.82 3.54 -10.99
C ASP A 128 -0.11 4.73 -11.66
N LYS A 129 -0.48 5.96 -11.28
CA LYS A 129 0.18 7.17 -11.79
C LYS A 129 1.66 7.27 -11.40
N THR A 130 2.09 6.64 -10.31
CA THR A 130 3.52 6.63 -9.94
C THR A 130 4.37 5.74 -10.86
N ALA A 131 3.76 4.80 -11.59
CA ALA A 131 4.49 3.89 -12.48
C ALA A 131 5.25 4.63 -13.58
N ARG A 132 4.77 5.80 -14.02
CA ARG A 132 5.44 6.61 -15.06
C ARG A 132 6.84 7.09 -14.68
N PHE A 133 7.13 7.16 -13.37
CA PHE A 133 8.43 7.61 -12.85
C PHE A 133 9.42 6.46 -12.63
N ASN A 134 8.95 5.21 -12.73
CA ASN A 134 9.73 4.02 -12.42
C ASN A 134 9.81 3.12 -13.65
N TYR A 135 11.02 2.76 -14.07
CA TYR A 135 11.26 2.00 -15.31
C TYR A 135 10.94 0.48 -15.21
N SER A 136 10.25 0.04 -14.16
CA SER A 136 9.98 -1.39 -13.95
C SER A 136 8.98 -1.92 -14.97
N LYS A 137 9.42 -2.88 -15.80
CA LYS A 137 8.56 -3.61 -16.74
C LYS A 137 7.83 -4.81 -16.11
N LYS A 138 8.07 -5.09 -14.83
CA LYS A 138 7.58 -6.28 -14.13
C LYS A 138 6.34 -6.03 -13.27
N ARG A 139 5.77 -4.82 -13.30
CA ARG A 139 4.62 -4.46 -12.49
C ARG A 139 3.36 -5.18 -12.99
N THR A 140 2.81 -6.08 -12.18
CA THR A 140 1.62 -6.86 -12.57
C THR A 140 0.37 -6.50 -11.76
N VAL A 141 0.48 -5.81 -10.63
CA VAL A 141 -0.66 -5.46 -9.75
C VAL A 141 -1.01 -3.99 -9.93
N THR A 142 -2.18 -3.74 -10.51
CA THR A 142 -2.70 -2.41 -10.89
C THR A 142 -4.08 -2.16 -10.30
N SER A 143 -4.60 -0.93 -10.40
CA SER A 143 -5.97 -0.65 -9.98
C SER A 143 -7.01 -1.47 -10.72
N ALA A 144 -6.77 -1.80 -12.00
CA ALA A 144 -7.64 -2.68 -12.78
C ALA A 144 -7.81 -4.06 -12.10
N LYS A 145 -6.71 -4.67 -11.59
CA LYS A 145 -6.81 -5.94 -10.86
C LYS A 145 -7.59 -5.82 -9.56
N VAL A 146 -7.47 -4.70 -8.85
CA VAL A 146 -8.25 -4.45 -7.63
C VAL A 146 -9.75 -4.35 -7.96
N ILE A 147 -10.09 -3.66 -9.04
CA ILE A 147 -11.48 -3.51 -9.50
C ILE A 147 -12.05 -4.88 -9.88
N THR A 148 -11.35 -5.65 -10.73
CA THR A 148 -11.77 -7.01 -11.12
C THR A 148 -11.90 -7.94 -9.91
N PHE A 149 -11.02 -7.82 -8.92
CA PHE A 149 -11.14 -8.58 -7.67
C PHE A 149 -12.48 -8.27 -6.96
N PHE A 150 -12.86 -7.00 -6.82
CA PHE A 150 -14.13 -6.64 -6.20
C PHE A 150 -15.35 -7.05 -7.02
N GLU A 151 -15.28 -7.00 -8.34
CA GLU A 151 -16.35 -7.49 -9.23
C GLU A 151 -16.58 -8.99 -9.03
N ARG A 152 -15.51 -9.80 -9.06
CA ARG A 152 -15.61 -11.25 -8.82
C ARG A 152 -16.16 -11.58 -7.43
N HIS A 153 -15.73 -10.86 -6.40
CA HIS A 153 -16.23 -11.09 -5.04
C HIS A 153 -17.68 -10.65 -4.84
N LYS A 154 -18.21 -9.74 -5.66
CA LYS A 154 -19.66 -9.47 -5.68
C LYS A 154 -20.45 -10.64 -6.27
N VAL A 155 -19.88 -11.34 -7.24
CA VAL A 155 -20.52 -12.50 -7.89
C VAL A 155 -20.43 -13.76 -7.02
N LEU A 156 -19.37 -13.89 -6.20
CA LEU A 156 -19.10 -15.08 -5.38
C LEU A 156 -19.80 -15.11 -4.01
N VAL A 157 -20.46 -14.03 -3.59
CA VAL A 157 -21.33 -14.05 -2.40
C VAL A 157 -22.74 -14.36 -2.91
N PRO A 158 -23.30 -15.56 -2.69
CA PRO A 158 -24.69 -15.81 -3.04
C PRO A 158 -25.55 -14.82 -2.27
N VAL A 159 -26.40 -14.10 -2.98
CA VAL A 159 -27.47 -13.31 -2.35
C VAL A 159 -28.37 -14.33 -1.68
N GLU A 160 -28.43 -14.34 -0.33
CA GLU A 160 -29.48 -15.07 0.37
C GLU A 160 -30.81 -14.49 -0.14
N THR A 161 -31.54 -15.33 -0.86
CA THR A 161 -32.90 -15.01 -1.27
C THR A 161 -33.73 -15.02 -0.01
N ASP A 162 -34.26 -13.85 0.33
CA ASP A 162 -35.19 -13.66 1.43
C ASP A 162 -36.46 -14.48 1.12
N SER A 163 -36.53 -15.71 1.65
CA SER A 163 -37.71 -16.55 1.57
C SER A 163 -38.77 -15.98 2.51
N THR A 164 -39.57 -15.05 1.98
CA THR A 164 -40.74 -14.53 2.68
C THR A 164 -41.73 -15.67 2.92
N LYS A 165 -41.97 -15.88 4.21
CA LYS A 165 -42.85 -16.87 4.83
C LYS A 165 -44.26 -16.82 4.22
N LYS A 166 -44.78 -17.99 3.86
CA LYS A 166 -46.20 -18.25 3.67
C LYS A 166 -46.88 -18.29 5.06
N PRO A 167 -48.04 -17.66 5.30
CA PRO A 167 -48.69 -17.73 6.61
C PRO A 167 -49.21 -19.14 6.88
N LEU A 168 -49.01 -19.63 8.12
CA LEU A 168 -49.76 -20.77 8.64
C LEU A 168 -51.24 -20.38 8.79
N VAL A 169 -52.12 -21.29 8.38
CA VAL A 169 -53.56 -21.24 8.60
C VAL A 169 -53.81 -21.74 10.02
N ASP A 170 -54.47 -20.93 10.84
CA ASP A 170 -54.90 -21.33 12.19
C ASP A 170 -56.06 -22.34 12.08
N GLU A 171 -55.86 -23.53 12.66
CA GLU A 171 -56.91 -24.52 12.87
C GLU A 171 -57.85 -24.05 14.00
N ILE A 172 -59.13 -23.91 13.67
CA ILE A 172 -60.20 -23.64 14.63
C ILE A 172 -60.56 -24.97 15.31
N GLY A 173 -60.10 -25.15 16.55
CA GLY A 173 -60.61 -26.17 17.46
C GLY A 173 -61.98 -25.79 17.99
N SER A 174 -63.00 -26.59 17.63
CA SER A 174 -64.33 -26.58 18.25
C SER A 174 -64.49 -27.86 19.05
N ALA A 175 -64.59 -27.73 20.38
CA ALA A 175 -65.02 -28.79 21.27
C ALA A 175 -66.05 -28.21 22.25
N THR A 176 -67.29 -28.70 22.19
CA THR A 176 -68.09 -29.22 23.33
C THR A 176 -69.56 -29.36 22.94
N SER A 177 -70.09 -30.58 23.03
CA SER A 177 -71.32 -30.94 23.78
C SER A 177 -71.68 -32.41 23.50
N GLY A 178 -71.76 -33.21 24.55
CA GLY A 178 -72.19 -34.61 24.46
C GLY A 178 -72.00 -35.37 25.77
N LEU A 179 -73.08 -35.37 26.57
CA LEU A 179 -73.37 -36.10 27.82
C LEU A 179 -72.89 -35.46 29.14
#